data_AF-A0A6A7AG66-F1
#
_entry.id   AF-A0A6A7AG66-F1
#
_cell.length_a   1.000
_cell.length_b   1.000
_cell.length_c   1.000
_cell.angle_alpha   90.00
_cell.angle_beta   90.00
_cell.angle_gamma   90.00
#
_symmetry.space_group_name_H-M   'P 1'
#
loop_
_entity.id
_entity.type
_entity.pdbx_description
1 polymer ?
#
loop_
_entity_poly.entity_id
_entity_poly.type
_entity_poly.pdbx_seq_one_letter_code
_entity_poly.pdbx_strand_id
1 'polypeptide(L)'
;MSAHQQMKLAKALPPRLMRFFQRYPPPALFPNLASTSSIAAAATPPSAAPLEILQNAAETTSATPPVDTNASRAETLAPEVLSVPSTAPRNSRIPAHAHDLPYQNPFLPSKNFTTGRWQGPTFGLRKQADLVKIASEYGVVDLLPWTIKKPGEKEARRIEQGLMVKGTGVGQKVKGKSWERTLKGRLEMRRQAMLNMPAMIQEWKQKGHGRGWKKWPSGRAKR
;
A
#
# COMPACT_ATOMS: atom_id res chain seq x y z
N MET A 1 -33.14 10.72 23.16
CA MET A 1 -33.38 11.61 22.01
C MET A 1 -34.64 11.13 21.30
N SER A 2 -35.64 12.00 21.10
CA SER A 2 -36.86 11.61 20.37
C SER A 2 -36.59 11.57 18.86
N ALA A 3 -37.29 10.72 18.12
CA ALA A 3 -37.13 10.59 16.66
C ALA A 3 -37.32 11.94 15.92
N HIS A 4 -38.26 12.76 16.39
CA HIS A 4 -38.51 14.09 15.84
C HIS A 4 -37.33 15.05 16.04
N GLN A 5 -36.61 14.94 17.17
CA GLN A 5 -35.39 15.72 17.42
C GLN A 5 -34.27 15.31 16.47
N GLN A 6 -34.09 14.01 16.23
CA GLN A 6 -33.12 13.50 15.26
C GLN A 6 -33.44 13.98 13.83
N MET A 7 -34.71 13.98 13.44
CA MET A 7 -35.14 14.55 12.15
C MET A 7 -34.85 16.05 12.03
N LYS A 8 -35.08 16.83 13.09
CA LYS A 8 -34.75 18.26 13.12
C LYS A 8 -33.24 18.48 12.94
N LEU A 9 -32.42 17.70 13.65
CA LEU A 9 -30.95 17.76 13.52
C LEU A 9 -30.49 17.35 12.12
N ALA A 10 -31.06 16.29 11.55
CA ALA A 10 -30.74 15.85 10.20
C ALA A 10 -31.11 16.93 9.16
N LYS A 11 -32.25 17.61 9.32
CA LYS A 11 -32.64 18.72 8.44
C LYS A 11 -31.78 19.97 8.62
N ALA A 12 -31.12 20.14 9.77
CA ALA A 12 -30.21 21.25 10.04
C ALA A 12 -28.81 21.08 9.40
N LEU A 13 -28.53 19.93 8.78
CA LEU A 13 -27.26 19.67 8.10
C LEU A 13 -27.09 20.59 6.87
N PRO A 14 -25.84 20.96 6.51
CA PRO A 14 -25.57 21.79 5.35
C PRO A 14 -26.11 21.18 4.05
N PRO A 15 -26.66 21.99 3.12
CA PRO A 15 -27.32 21.49 1.92
C PRO A 15 -26.39 20.68 1.01
N ARG A 16 -25.09 21.01 0.99
CA ARG A 16 -24.08 20.24 0.23
C ARG A 16 -23.96 18.80 0.74
N LEU A 17 -23.99 18.62 2.05
CA LEU A 17 -23.85 17.33 2.71
C LEU A 17 -25.16 16.53 2.60
N MET A 18 -26.30 17.20 2.73
CA MET A 18 -27.62 16.61 2.47
C MET A 18 -27.75 16.09 1.03
N ARG A 19 -27.39 16.89 0.02
CA ARG A 19 -27.40 16.46 -1.39
C ARG A 19 -26.47 15.27 -1.64
N PHE A 20 -25.33 15.22 -0.94
CA PHE A 20 -24.43 14.09 -1.03
C PHE A 20 -25.10 12.81 -0.52
N PHE A 21 -25.70 12.82 0.67
CA PHE A 21 -26.39 11.65 1.23
C PHE A 21 -27.66 11.26 0.48
N GLN A 22 -28.36 12.21 -0.14
CA GLN A 22 -29.49 11.90 -1.03
C GLN A 22 -29.06 11.06 -2.24
N ARG A 23 -27.87 11.35 -2.80
CA ARG A 23 -27.35 10.64 -3.97
C ARG A 23 -26.59 9.37 -3.60
N TYR A 24 -25.90 9.39 -2.46
CA TYR A 24 -25.05 8.32 -1.96
C TYR A 24 -25.48 7.99 -0.53
N PRO A 25 -26.55 7.20 -0.36
CA PRO A 25 -27.07 6.86 0.95
C PRO A 25 -26.06 5.96 1.71
N PRO A 26 -25.82 6.20 3.01
CA PRO A 26 -24.93 5.35 3.81
C PRO A 26 -25.59 4.00 4.12
N PRO A 27 -24.91 2.86 3.91
CA PRO A 27 -25.49 1.53 4.16
C PRO A 27 -25.87 1.32 5.63
N ALA A 28 -25.16 1.96 6.56
CA ALA A 28 -25.43 1.86 8.00
C ALA A 28 -26.85 2.32 8.39
N LEU A 29 -27.45 3.23 7.62
CA LEU A 29 -28.82 3.71 7.86
C LEU A 29 -29.86 2.89 7.08
N PHE A 30 -29.44 2.10 6.09
CA PHE A 30 -30.31 1.37 5.18
C PHE A 30 -29.85 -0.08 5.03
N PRO A 31 -29.99 -0.91 6.08
CA PRO A 31 -29.54 -2.31 6.05
C PRO A 31 -30.15 -3.10 4.87
N ASN A 32 -31.41 -2.83 4.52
CA ASN A 32 -32.10 -3.48 3.42
C ASN A 32 -31.45 -3.21 2.04
N LEU A 33 -30.78 -2.07 1.85
CA LEU A 33 -30.07 -1.76 0.61
C LEU A 33 -28.73 -2.49 0.52
N ALA A 34 -28.08 -2.73 1.66
CA ALA A 34 -26.80 -3.45 1.71
C ALA A 34 -26.97 -4.95 1.41
N SER A 35 -28.09 -5.55 1.81
CA SER A 35 -28.39 -6.97 1.58
C SER A 35 -28.59 -7.34 0.11
N THR A 36 -29.11 -6.42 -0.72
CA THR A 36 -29.33 -6.70 -2.16
C THR A 36 -28.02 -6.90 -2.92
N SER A 37 -26.96 -6.19 -2.55
CA SER A 37 -25.63 -6.34 -3.16
C SER A 37 -24.90 -7.63 -2.74
N SER A 38 -25.08 -8.10 -1.49
CA SER A 38 -24.47 -9.36 -1.04
C SER A 38 -25.17 -10.59 -1.65
N ILE A 39 -26.48 -10.54 -1.88
CA ILE A 39 -27.23 -11.60 -2.55
C ILE A 39 -26.84 -11.70 -4.04
N ALA A 40 -26.60 -10.57 -4.73
CA ALA A 40 -26.15 -10.58 -6.12
C ALA A 40 -24.72 -11.16 -6.30
N ALA A 41 -23.87 -11.08 -5.27
CA ALA A 41 -22.55 -11.72 -5.27
C ALA A 41 -22.62 -13.23 -4.95
N ALA A 42 -23.67 -13.70 -4.29
CA ALA A 42 -23.89 -15.11 -3.95
C ALA A 42 -24.79 -15.87 -4.96
N ALA A 43 -25.51 -15.18 -5.82
CA ALA A 43 -26.40 -15.77 -6.83
C ALA A 43 -25.67 -16.05 -8.16
N THR A 44 -24.64 -16.90 -8.13
CA THR A 44 -24.29 -17.73 -9.29
C THR A 44 -25.12 -19.02 -9.23
N PRO A 45 -25.94 -19.33 -10.25
CA PRO A 45 -26.75 -20.54 -10.26
C PRO A 45 -25.87 -21.79 -10.46
N PRO A 46 -26.04 -22.87 -9.67
CA PRO A 46 -25.54 -24.19 -10.04
C PRO A 46 -26.59 -24.87 -10.96
N SER A 47 -26.29 -24.98 -12.24
CA SER A 47 -27.01 -25.81 -13.21
C SER A 47 -25.97 -26.33 -14.20
N ALA A 48 -25.73 -27.63 -14.40
CA ALA A 48 -26.58 -28.79 -14.21
C ALA A 48 -25.73 -30.06 -13.94
N ALA A 49 -26.25 -30.97 -13.11
CA ALA A 49 -26.00 -32.42 -13.15
C ALA A 49 -26.82 -33.04 -14.32
N PRO A 50 -26.77 -34.34 -14.70
CA PRO A 50 -26.51 -35.52 -13.84
C PRO A 50 -25.83 -36.74 -14.52
N LEU A 51 -25.44 -37.78 -13.74
CA LEU A 51 -25.73 -39.20 -14.01
C LEU A 51 -25.32 -40.08 -12.79
N GLU A 52 -26.28 -40.89 -12.33
CA GLU A 52 -26.21 -41.86 -11.24
C GLU A 52 -25.36 -43.10 -11.57
N ILE A 53 -24.92 -43.84 -10.53
CA ILE A 53 -24.95 -45.32 -10.40
C ILE A 53 -24.75 -45.69 -8.92
N LEU A 54 -25.39 -46.79 -8.53
CA LEU A 54 -25.87 -47.25 -7.22
C LEU A 54 -24.83 -47.92 -6.28
N GLN A 55 -25.12 -47.79 -4.98
CA GLN A 55 -25.13 -48.80 -3.89
C GLN A 55 -23.95 -49.79 -3.72
N ASN A 56 -23.41 -49.88 -2.49
CA ASN A 56 -23.70 -51.01 -1.59
C ASN A 56 -23.04 -50.88 -0.21
N ALA A 57 -23.63 -51.62 0.74
CA ALA A 57 -23.49 -51.52 2.18
C ALA A 57 -22.50 -52.54 2.79
N ALA A 58 -22.36 -52.41 4.12
CA ALA A 58 -21.99 -53.42 5.13
C ALA A 58 -20.51 -53.53 5.59
N GLU A 59 -20.34 -53.13 6.87
CA GLU A 59 -19.85 -53.96 8.00
C GLU A 59 -18.37 -54.40 8.14
N THR A 60 -17.82 -54.03 9.33
CA THR A 60 -17.19 -54.94 10.32
C THR A 60 -15.66 -55.14 10.37
N THR A 61 -15.13 -54.85 11.59
CA THR A 61 -13.93 -55.34 12.32
C THR A 61 -12.50 -54.81 12.07
N SER A 62 -12.00 -54.14 13.12
CA SER A 62 -10.83 -54.48 13.97
C SER A 62 -9.46 -54.76 13.35
N ALA A 63 -8.46 -53.91 13.67
CA ALA A 63 -7.21 -54.30 14.36
C ALA A 63 -6.21 -53.12 14.45
N THR A 64 -5.67 -52.90 15.65
CA THR A 64 -4.55 -52.00 16.02
C THR A 64 -3.27 -52.86 16.24
N PRO A 65 -2.08 -52.30 16.55
CA PRO A 65 -1.12 -51.47 15.79
C PRO A 65 0.24 -52.26 15.66
N PRO A 66 1.49 -51.72 15.52
CA PRO A 66 2.15 -50.67 16.34
C PRO A 66 3.17 -49.72 15.64
N VAL A 67 3.47 -48.60 16.32
CA VAL A 67 4.80 -47.95 16.49
C VAL A 67 5.47 -47.29 15.26
N ASP A 68 5.53 -45.94 15.22
CA ASP A 68 6.72 -45.21 15.71
C ASP A 68 6.62 -43.66 15.70
N THR A 69 7.08 -43.10 16.81
CA THR A 69 7.78 -41.83 17.07
C THR A 69 7.66 -40.57 16.16
N ASN A 70 7.32 -39.47 16.85
CA ASN A 70 8.01 -38.17 16.81
C ASN A 70 7.65 -37.13 15.71
N ALA A 71 6.87 -36.13 16.12
CA ALA A 71 7.08 -34.68 15.90
C ALA A 71 5.76 -33.93 15.68
N SER A 72 5.26 -33.30 16.74
CA SER A 72 4.14 -32.37 16.69
C SER A 72 4.53 -31.13 15.88
N ARG A 73 4.00 -31.02 14.65
CA ARG A 73 3.90 -29.75 13.92
C ARG A 73 2.43 -29.32 13.97
N ALA A 74 2.11 -28.41 14.88
CA ALA A 74 0.82 -27.74 14.91
C ALA A 74 0.69 -26.90 13.63
N GLU A 75 -0.14 -27.35 12.70
CA GLU A 75 -0.68 -26.52 11.63
C GLU A 75 -1.77 -25.64 12.23
N THR A 76 -1.42 -24.40 12.57
CA THR A 76 -2.39 -23.35 12.81
C THR A 76 -3.05 -23.02 11.47
N LEU A 77 -4.23 -23.59 11.26
CA LEU A 77 -5.17 -23.20 10.21
C LEU A 77 -5.49 -21.70 10.37
N ALA A 78 -4.90 -20.88 9.51
CA ALA A 78 -5.34 -19.50 9.33
C ALA A 78 -6.75 -19.52 8.71
N PRO A 79 -7.69 -18.70 9.20
CA PRO A 79 -9.01 -18.62 8.60
C PRO A 79 -8.88 -18.07 7.18
N GLU A 80 -9.39 -18.84 6.21
CA GLU A 80 -9.55 -18.43 4.82
C GLU A 80 -10.30 -17.09 4.77
N VAL A 81 -9.56 -16.05 4.41
CA VAL A 81 -10.15 -14.79 3.94
C VAL A 81 -10.79 -15.08 2.58
N LEU A 82 -12.11 -15.26 2.62
CA LEU A 82 -13.00 -15.30 1.47
C LEU A 82 -12.52 -14.32 0.39
N SER A 83 -12.14 -14.89 -0.75
CA SER A 83 -11.65 -14.20 -1.93
C SER A 83 -12.80 -13.47 -2.61
N VAL A 84 -13.15 -12.31 -2.07
CA VAL A 84 -13.97 -11.30 -2.76
C VAL A 84 -13.28 -10.96 -4.08
N PRO A 85 -13.97 -10.93 -5.24
CA PRO A 85 -13.40 -10.43 -6.48
C PRO A 85 -13.15 -8.92 -6.35
N SER A 86 -12.01 -8.57 -5.78
CA SER A 86 -11.59 -7.19 -5.58
C SER A 86 -11.33 -6.56 -6.95
N THR A 87 -12.27 -5.71 -7.36
CA THR A 87 -12.10 -4.78 -8.50
C THR A 87 -11.01 -3.73 -8.21
N ALA A 88 -10.44 -3.71 -7.00
CA ALA A 88 -9.32 -2.85 -6.65
C ALA A 88 -8.00 -3.43 -7.18
N PRO A 89 -7.09 -2.60 -7.74
CA PRO A 89 -5.78 -3.07 -8.12
C PRO A 89 -5.05 -3.60 -6.86
N ARG A 90 -4.41 -4.78 -6.95
CA ARG A 90 -3.72 -5.46 -5.84
C ARG A 90 -2.68 -4.62 -5.09
N ASN A 91 -2.21 -3.52 -5.70
CA ASN A 91 -1.26 -2.58 -5.11
C ASN A 91 -1.91 -1.33 -4.48
N SER A 92 -3.25 -1.22 -4.51
CA SER A 92 -3.95 -0.11 -3.88
C SER A 92 -4.12 -0.37 -2.39
N ARG A 93 -3.68 0.58 -1.58
CA ARG A 93 -3.78 0.53 -0.12
C ARG A 93 -5.18 0.93 0.39
N ILE A 94 -6.18 0.59 -0.39
CA ILE A 94 -7.58 0.89 -0.15
C ILE A 94 -8.11 -0.31 0.65
N PRO A 95 -8.72 -0.09 1.83
CA PRO A 95 -9.24 -1.21 2.61
C PRO A 95 -10.44 -1.83 1.91
N ALA A 96 -10.64 -3.14 2.08
CA ALA A 96 -11.70 -3.89 1.38
C ALA A 96 -13.11 -3.31 1.64
N HIS A 97 -13.38 -2.86 2.86
CA HIS A 97 -14.65 -2.23 3.23
C HIS A 97 -14.96 -0.94 2.45
N ALA A 98 -13.96 -0.31 1.81
CA ALA A 98 -14.19 0.88 0.97
C ALA A 98 -15.02 0.59 -0.28
N HIS A 99 -15.08 -0.68 -0.68
CA HIS A 99 -15.83 -1.20 -1.81
C HIS A 99 -17.14 -1.89 -1.40
N ASP A 100 -17.38 -2.05 -0.09
CA ASP A 100 -18.57 -2.71 0.47
C ASP A 100 -19.77 -1.75 0.52
N LEU A 101 -20.09 -1.18 -0.64
CA LEU A 101 -21.21 -0.25 -0.82
C LEU A 101 -22.11 -0.80 -1.92
N PRO A 102 -23.44 -0.61 -1.82
CA PRO A 102 -24.38 -1.05 -2.86
C PRO A 102 -24.21 -0.28 -4.18
N TYR A 103 -23.38 0.76 -4.19
CA TYR A 103 -23.01 1.55 -5.35
C TYR A 103 -21.49 1.77 -5.38
N GLN A 104 -20.98 2.12 -6.57
CA GLN A 104 -19.56 2.47 -6.73
C GLN A 104 -19.18 3.67 -5.86
N ASN A 105 -18.12 3.52 -5.05
CA ASN A 105 -17.65 4.58 -4.17
C ASN A 105 -17.33 5.87 -4.96
N PRO A 106 -18.00 7.00 -4.68
CA PRO A 106 -17.88 8.23 -5.46
C PRO A 106 -16.53 8.94 -5.28
N PHE A 107 -15.73 8.52 -4.29
CA PHE A 107 -14.43 9.07 -3.95
C PHE A 107 -13.25 8.34 -4.58
N LEU A 108 -13.50 7.18 -5.19
CA LEU A 108 -12.46 6.36 -5.81
C LEU A 108 -12.54 6.47 -7.34
N PRO A 109 -11.39 6.38 -8.04
CA PRO A 109 -11.40 6.20 -9.49
C PRO A 109 -12.00 4.82 -9.81
N SER A 110 -12.81 4.75 -10.86
CA SER A 110 -13.37 3.50 -11.36
C SER A 110 -12.76 3.15 -12.72
N LYS A 111 -12.60 1.86 -12.99
CA LYS A 111 -12.16 1.38 -14.30
C LYS A 111 -13.40 1.02 -15.13
N ASN A 112 -13.47 1.56 -16.34
CA ASN A 112 -14.45 1.10 -17.31
C ASN A 112 -13.89 -0.15 -18.00
N PHE A 113 -14.52 -1.31 -17.80
CA PHE A 113 -14.01 -2.59 -18.30
C PHE A 113 -14.19 -2.81 -19.80
N THR A 114 -15.15 -2.14 -20.45
CA THR A 114 -15.34 -2.27 -21.90
C THR A 114 -14.29 -1.48 -22.67
N THR A 115 -13.95 -0.28 -22.20
CA THR A 115 -12.97 0.61 -22.85
C THR A 115 -11.56 0.50 -22.26
N GLY A 116 -11.41 -0.15 -21.11
CA GLY A 116 -10.15 -0.24 -20.35
C GLY A 116 -9.68 1.06 -19.69
N ARG A 117 -10.36 2.19 -19.91
CA ARG A 117 -9.97 3.51 -19.41
C ARG A 117 -10.37 3.70 -17.94
N TRP A 118 -9.51 4.39 -17.19
CA TRP A 118 -9.83 4.83 -15.83
C TRP A 118 -10.62 6.14 -15.86
N GLN A 119 -11.75 6.16 -15.18
CA GLN A 119 -12.51 7.37 -14.91
C GLN A 119 -12.04 7.96 -13.58
N GLY A 120 -11.89 9.29 -13.56
CA GLY A 120 -11.58 10.00 -12.33
C GLY A 120 -12.72 9.87 -11.30
N PRO A 121 -12.43 10.07 -10.01
CA PRO A 121 -13.46 10.05 -8.97
C PRO A 121 -14.47 11.17 -9.20
N THR A 122 -15.76 10.89 -8.99
CA THR A 122 -16.83 11.89 -9.14
C THR A 122 -16.63 13.11 -8.25
N PHE A 123 -16.07 12.91 -7.05
CA PHE A 123 -15.55 13.97 -6.20
C PHE A 123 -14.02 13.85 -6.10
N GLY A 124 -13.30 14.81 -6.65
CA GLY A 124 -11.85 14.91 -6.49
C GLY A 124 -11.42 15.19 -5.05
N LEU A 125 -10.12 15.00 -4.76
CA LEU A 125 -9.56 15.07 -3.40
C LEU A 125 -9.85 16.37 -2.64
N ARG A 126 -10.01 17.50 -3.35
CA ARG A 126 -10.41 18.79 -2.75
C ARG A 126 -11.86 18.75 -2.28
N LYS A 127 -12.79 18.31 -3.14
CA LYS A 127 -14.21 18.17 -2.79
C LYS A 127 -14.42 17.14 -1.69
N GLN A 128 -13.63 16.05 -1.69
CA GLN A 128 -13.61 15.07 -0.59
C GLN A 128 -13.21 15.73 0.73
N ALA A 129 -12.13 16.50 0.74
CA ALA A 129 -11.69 17.21 1.94
C ALA A 129 -12.73 18.23 2.43
N ASP A 130 -13.38 18.98 1.54
CA ASP A 130 -14.46 19.90 1.89
C ASP A 130 -15.63 19.15 2.56
N LEU A 131 -16.05 18.02 2.00
CA LEU A 131 -17.13 17.19 2.56
C LEU A 131 -16.74 16.59 3.92
N VAL A 132 -15.51 16.08 4.06
CA VAL A 132 -15.01 15.56 5.34
C VAL A 132 -14.90 16.66 6.38
N LYS A 133 -14.45 17.86 6.00
CA LYS A 133 -14.38 19.01 6.91
C LYS A 133 -15.76 19.36 7.45
N ILE A 134 -16.74 19.53 6.56
CA ILE A 134 -18.12 19.81 6.94
C ILE A 134 -18.67 18.65 7.79
N ALA A 135 -18.48 17.39 7.38
CA ALA A 135 -18.97 16.26 8.16
C ALA A 135 -18.33 16.15 9.54
N SER A 136 -17.07 16.56 9.70
CA SER A 136 -16.36 16.60 10.98
C SER A 136 -16.93 17.66 11.91
N GLU A 137 -17.31 18.82 11.38
CA GLU A 137 -17.95 19.89 12.15
C GLU A 137 -19.32 19.44 12.71
N TYR A 138 -20.04 18.59 11.97
CA TYR A 138 -21.36 18.07 12.36
C TYR A 138 -21.34 16.65 12.94
N GLY A 139 -20.17 16.03 13.14
CA GLY A 139 -20.04 14.69 13.72
C GLY A 139 -20.59 13.54 12.87
N VAL A 140 -20.72 13.71 11.55
CA VAL A 140 -21.30 12.73 10.60
C VAL A 140 -20.26 12.14 9.65
N VAL A 141 -18.98 12.10 10.06
CA VAL A 141 -17.85 11.61 9.25
C VAL A 141 -17.97 10.12 8.94
N ASP A 142 -18.50 9.34 9.89
CA ASP A 142 -18.58 7.88 9.76
C ASP A 142 -19.56 7.46 8.67
N LEU A 143 -20.58 8.28 8.40
CA LEU A 143 -21.57 8.07 7.34
C LEU A 143 -21.00 8.29 5.93
N LEU A 144 -19.84 8.93 5.78
CA LEU A 144 -19.21 9.09 4.48
C LEU A 144 -18.57 7.77 4.01
N PRO A 145 -18.59 7.47 2.70
CA PRO A 145 -17.75 6.42 2.13
C PRO A 145 -16.27 6.60 2.50
N TRP A 146 -15.51 5.51 2.48
CA TRP A 146 -14.07 5.56 2.79
C TRP A 146 -13.34 6.58 1.89
N THR A 147 -12.49 7.41 2.50
CA THR A 147 -11.57 8.31 1.79
C THR A 147 -10.23 8.39 2.48
N ILE A 148 -9.20 8.70 1.69
CA ILE A 148 -7.86 9.06 2.17
C ILE A 148 -7.88 10.34 3.03
N LYS A 149 -8.97 11.11 2.99
CA LYS A 149 -9.11 12.41 3.67
C LYS A 149 -9.82 12.33 5.02
N LYS A 150 -10.37 11.17 5.40
CA LYS A 150 -10.99 11.00 6.73
C LYS A 150 -9.97 11.29 7.85
N PRO A 151 -10.41 11.87 8.98
CA PRO A 151 -9.56 12.02 10.16
C PRO A 151 -9.07 10.64 10.62
N GLY A 152 -7.89 10.57 11.23
CA GLY A 152 -7.27 9.31 11.68
C GLY A 152 -6.59 8.49 10.57
N GLU A 153 -7.17 8.38 9.37
CA GLU A 153 -6.61 7.57 8.27
C GLU A 153 -5.19 7.99 7.86
N LYS A 154 -4.92 9.31 7.88
CA LYS A 154 -3.59 9.85 7.58
C LYS A 154 -2.58 9.51 8.68
N GLU A 155 -3.02 9.47 9.92
CA GLU A 155 -2.20 9.18 11.09
C GLU A 155 -1.93 7.69 11.20
N ALA A 156 -2.95 6.85 11.07
CA ALA A 156 -2.83 5.40 10.99
C ALA A 156 -1.81 4.98 9.92
N ARG A 157 -1.90 5.58 8.72
CA ARG A 157 -0.94 5.36 7.63
C ARG A 157 0.49 5.70 8.02
N ARG A 158 0.67 6.81 8.74
CA ARG A 158 1.99 7.30 9.17
C ARG A 158 2.54 6.47 10.32
N ILE A 159 1.70 5.96 11.21
CA ILE A 159 2.09 5.05 12.28
C ILE A 159 2.54 3.72 11.70
N GLU A 160 1.79 3.16 10.75
CA GLU A 160 2.11 1.87 10.13
C GLU A 160 3.35 1.91 9.23
N GLN A 161 3.53 2.95 8.40
CA GLN A 161 4.65 3.03 7.44
C GLN A 161 5.83 3.88 7.91
N GLY A 162 5.62 4.82 8.82
CA GLY A 162 6.58 5.86 9.13
C GLY A 162 6.83 6.83 7.96
N LEU A 163 7.98 7.52 8.01
CA LEU A 163 8.44 8.39 6.94
C LEU A 163 9.03 7.55 5.81
N MET A 164 8.59 7.77 4.57
CA MET A 164 9.07 7.02 3.40
C MET A 164 9.84 7.89 2.38
N VAL A 165 10.34 9.05 2.82
CA VAL A 165 11.10 9.96 1.95
C VAL A 165 12.45 9.32 1.59
N LYS A 166 12.88 9.41 0.33
CA LYS A 166 14.14 8.79 -0.10
C LYS A 166 15.31 9.39 0.67
N GLY A 167 16.13 8.53 1.29
CA GLY A 167 17.31 8.90 2.07
C GLY A 167 17.04 9.08 3.56
N THR A 168 15.91 9.67 3.95
CA THR A 168 15.55 9.94 5.38
C THR A 168 14.44 9.05 5.91
N GLY A 169 13.77 8.29 5.04
CA GLY A 169 12.71 7.36 5.42
C GLY A 169 13.24 6.15 6.17
N VAL A 170 12.34 5.45 6.86
CA VAL A 170 12.67 4.24 7.63
C VAL A 170 13.35 3.22 6.70
N GLY A 171 14.52 2.73 7.10
CA GLY A 171 15.32 1.79 6.32
C GLY A 171 16.04 2.38 5.10
N GLN A 172 15.93 3.69 4.83
CA GLN A 172 16.69 4.35 3.77
C GLN A 172 18.02 4.91 4.29
N LYS A 173 19.01 4.99 3.38
CA LYS A 173 20.31 5.60 3.67
C LYS A 173 20.54 6.82 2.77
N VAL A 174 21.07 7.88 3.34
CA VAL A 174 21.45 9.10 2.62
C VAL A 174 22.64 8.80 1.70
N LYS A 175 22.57 9.29 0.46
CA LYS A 175 23.59 9.06 -0.58
C LYS A 175 24.95 9.72 -0.23
N GLY A 176 24.95 10.81 0.54
CA GLY A 176 26.11 11.66 0.79
C GLY A 176 26.46 12.54 -0.42
N LYS A 177 27.16 13.65 -0.21
CA LYS A 177 27.65 14.54 -1.28
C LYS A 177 28.82 13.89 -2.03
N SER A 178 29.10 14.36 -3.25
CA SER A 178 30.17 13.75 -4.07
C SER A 178 31.55 13.80 -3.42
N TRP A 179 31.86 14.87 -2.69
CA TRP A 179 33.13 15.02 -2.00
C TRP A 179 33.22 14.12 -0.76
N GLU A 180 32.13 13.93 0.00
CA GLU A 180 32.08 13.00 1.14
C GLU A 180 32.36 11.57 0.68
N ARG A 181 31.71 11.15 -0.42
CA ARG A 181 31.89 9.81 -1.00
C ARG A 181 33.32 9.57 -1.52
N THR A 182 33.99 10.61 -2.01
CA THR A 182 35.34 10.50 -2.61
C THR A 182 36.47 10.89 -1.66
N LEU A 183 36.16 11.44 -0.47
CA LEU A 183 37.15 11.96 0.48
C LEU A 183 38.17 10.91 0.88
N LYS A 184 37.72 9.69 1.23
CA LYS A 184 38.60 8.59 1.63
C LYS A 184 39.59 8.24 0.51
N GLY A 185 39.10 8.12 -0.73
CA GLY A 185 39.97 7.85 -1.89
C GLY A 185 40.96 8.98 -2.17
N ARG A 186 40.53 10.24 -2.05
CA ARG A 186 41.42 11.41 -2.21
C ARG A 186 42.51 11.47 -1.13
N LEU A 187 42.17 11.17 0.13
CA LEU A 187 43.13 11.14 1.23
C LEU A 187 44.15 10.03 1.06
N GLU A 188 43.72 8.84 0.62
CA GLU A 188 44.63 7.72 0.36
C GLU A 188 45.60 8.02 -0.78
N MET A 189 45.11 8.60 -1.89
CA MET A 189 45.98 9.05 -2.98
C MET A 189 47.02 10.09 -2.51
N ARG A 190 46.62 11.01 -1.64
CA ARG A 190 47.54 12.00 -1.04
C ARG A 190 48.59 11.30 -0.16
N ARG A 191 48.17 10.37 0.70
CA ARG A 191 49.07 9.58 1.55
C ARG A 191 50.11 8.84 0.72
N GLN A 192 49.68 8.12 -0.30
CA GLN A 192 50.56 7.36 -1.19
C GLN A 192 51.51 8.27 -1.98
N ALA A 193 51.04 9.43 -2.44
CA ALA A 193 51.90 10.41 -3.10
C ALA A 193 53.00 10.94 -2.16
N MET A 194 52.67 11.21 -0.89
CA MET A 194 53.66 11.66 0.11
C MET A 194 54.67 10.56 0.46
N LEU A 195 54.23 9.30 0.56
CA LEU A 195 55.14 8.17 0.80
C LEU A 195 56.12 7.96 -0.37
N ASN A 196 55.66 8.14 -1.62
CA ASN A 196 56.50 7.99 -2.81
C ASN A 196 57.30 9.25 -3.19
N MET A 197 57.01 10.39 -2.56
CA MET A 197 57.66 11.68 -2.86
C MET A 197 59.19 11.62 -2.67
N PRO A 198 59.75 11.07 -1.57
CA PRO A 198 61.20 11.04 -1.38
C PRO A 198 61.93 10.28 -2.48
N ALA A 199 61.43 9.10 -2.85
CA ALA A 199 62.00 8.28 -3.92
C ALA A 199 61.92 8.99 -5.28
N MET A 200 60.78 9.65 -5.57
CA MET A 200 60.61 10.42 -6.80
C MET A 200 61.59 11.60 -6.89
N ILE A 201 61.82 12.32 -5.78
CA ILE A 201 62.77 13.43 -5.73
C ILE A 201 64.21 12.94 -5.93
N GLN A 202 64.58 11.80 -5.35
CA GLN A 202 65.89 11.19 -5.57
C GLN A 202 66.09 10.85 -7.04
N GLU A 203 65.13 10.18 -7.70
CA GLU A 203 65.21 9.87 -9.13
C GLU A 203 65.33 11.15 -9.97
N TRP A 204 64.54 12.19 -9.65
CA TRP A 204 64.56 13.46 -10.37
C TRP A 204 65.90 14.20 -10.26
N LYS A 205 66.51 14.21 -9.06
CA LYS A 205 67.83 14.80 -8.82
C LYS A 205 68.93 14.03 -9.56
N GLN A 206 68.95 12.70 -9.43
CA GLN A 206 69.93 11.84 -10.10
C GLN A 206 69.90 11.99 -11.63
N LYS A 207 68.71 12.18 -12.21
CA LYS A 207 68.50 12.33 -13.65
C LYS A 207 68.80 13.74 -14.19
N GLY A 208 69.33 14.63 -13.34
CA GLY A 208 69.79 15.96 -13.74
C GLY A 208 68.69 17.01 -13.79
N HIS A 209 67.84 17.10 -12.75
CA HIS A 209 66.88 18.19 -12.54
C HIS A 209 65.94 18.45 -13.75
N GLY A 210 65.49 17.37 -14.40
CA GLY A 210 64.51 17.46 -15.48
C GLY A 210 65.06 17.30 -16.90
N ARG A 211 66.38 17.35 -17.13
CA ARG A 211 66.95 17.21 -18.49
C ARG A 211 66.60 15.86 -19.17
N GLY A 212 66.50 14.79 -18.39
CA GLY A 212 66.09 13.46 -18.87
C GLY A 212 64.71 12.99 -18.39
N TRP A 213 63.88 13.90 -17.84
CA TRP A 213 62.60 13.51 -17.22
C TRP A 213 61.48 13.41 -18.26
N LYS A 214 60.88 12.21 -18.37
CA LYS A 214 59.76 11.92 -19.30
C LYS A 214 58.43 11.70 -18.59
N LYS A 215 58.41 11.54 -17.25
CA LYS A 215 57.22 11.23 -16.44
C LYS A 215 56.48 12.51 -16.01
N TRP A 216 56.11 13.35 -16.96
CA TRP A 216 55.37 14.59 -16.67
C TRP A 216 53.91 14.28 -16.31
N PRO A 217 53.32 14.97 -15.31
CA PRO A 217 51.89 14.83 -15.04
C PRO A 217 51.08 15.19 -16.28
N SER A 218 50.16 14.31 -16.68
CA SER A 218 49.22 14.63 -17.76
C SER A 218 47.88 15.04 -17.15
N GLY A 219 47.24 16.07 -17.72
CA GLY A 219 45.89 16.47 -17.32
C GLY A 219 44.81 15.43 -17.64
N ARG A 220 45.17 14.35 -18.35
CA ARG A 220 44.31 13.21 -18.66
C ARG A 220 44.36 12.12 -17.59
N ALA A 221 44.36 12.51 -16.32
CA ALA A 221 44.19 11.52 -15.25
C ALA A 221 42.76 10.97 -15.29
N LYS A 222 42.64 9.64 -15.40
CA LYS A 222 41.37 8.88 -15.42
C LYS A 222 40.56 9.24 -14.16
N ARG A 223 39.38 9.83 -14.38
CA ARG A 223 38.38 10.09 -13.33
C ARG A 223 37.83 8.79 -12.75
#